data_AF-A0A7V2DI10-F1
#
_entry.id   AF-A0A7V2DI10-F1
#
_cell.length_a   1.000
_cell.length_b   1.000
_cell.length_c   1.000
_cell.angle_alpha   90.00
_cell.angle_beta   90.00
_cell.angle_gamma   90.00
#
_symmetry.space_group_name_H-M   'P 1'
#
loop_
_entity.id
_entity.type
_entity.pdbx_description
1 polymer ?
#
loop_
_entity_poly.entity_id
_entity_poly.type
_entity_poly.pdbx_seq_one_letter_code
_entity_poly.pdbx_strand_id
1 'polypeptide(L)'
;MIVSGKKISSIVIAGFIVISMVWPGPACAVTWEERPLLAWEKRALEVFDVNNYDRVIAMAQEQTGDPNGNVPVFIYFSHAQKYYLEKNRASAAYYKQQYNMVINRLSGANLAVLTRLVVMPQTSWNAKINNSFIEAAFEKAGNELYLGAILFYLSNTAPEVAKGAVGGLCAILQNKREIVMNGGTLSQEDRAWMSDPTLLKLLIRKTGESISPLSGFMSKLPAVARKKVMGGPSLCLALIEDPALPLLREAAGMGNANAASTIQLVQDARGECLARYPNSTWYSATGR
;
A
#
# COMPACT_ATOMS: atom_id res chain seq x y z
N MET A 1 -43.64 -32.29 -51.08
CA MET A 1 -44.21 -31.23 -50.21
C MET A 1 -43.81 -31.53 -48.78
N ILE A 2 -42.86 -30.79 -48.21
CA ILE A 2 -43.12 -29.64 -47.29
C ILE A 2 -43.89 -30.16 -46.05
N VAL A 3 -43.23 -30.56 -44.95
CA VAL A 3 -42.58 -29.77 -43.87
C VAL A 3 -43.55 -29.43 -42.72
N SER A 4 -43.04 -29.70 -41.50
CA SER A 4 -43.36 -29.08 -40.19
C SER A 4 -44.70 -29.38 -39.51
N GLY A 5 -44.80 -29.42 -38.19
CA GLY A 5 -43.84 -29.02 -37.13
C GLY A 5 -44.17 -29.77 -35.82
N LYS A 6 -43.17 -30.13 -35.00
CA LYS A 6 -42.62 -29.36 -33.85
C LYS A 6 -43.72 -28.70 -33.00
N LYS A 7 -43.74 -28.73 -31.67
CA LYS A 7 -42.86 -29.19 -30.57
C LYS A 7 -43.70 -28.91 -29.31
N ILE A 8 -43.47 -29.63 -28.21
CA ILE A 8 -43.29 -29.09 -26.84
C ILE A 8 -42.96 -30.34 -26.00
N SER A 9 -41.69 -30.48 -25.66
CA SER A 9 -41.21 -31.43 -24.66
C SER A 9 -40.79 -30.63 -23.42
N SER A 10 -41.40 -30.98 -22.30
CA SER A 10 -41.19 -30.38 -20.98
C SER A 10 -39.73 -30.53 -20.56
N ILE A 11 -39.06 -29.40 -20.36
CA ILE A 11 -37.68 -29.31 -19.92
C ILE A 11 -37.67 -29.46 -18.40
N VAL A 12 -37.16 -30.59 -17.90
CA VAL A 12 -36.66 -30.73 -16.53
C VAL A 12 -35.27 -30.11 -16.52
N ILE A 13 -35.17 -28.86 -16.05
CA ILE A 13 -33.88 -28.22 -15.78
C ILE A 13 -33.37 -28.80 -14.46
N ALA A 14 -32.63 -29.91 -14.55
CA ALA A 14 -31.75 -30.32 -13.48
C ALA A 14 -30.60 -29.30 -13.40
N GLY A 15 -30.73 -28.35 -12.48
CA GLY A 15 -29.68 -27.39 -12.18
C GLY A 15 -28.46 -28.12 -11.62
N PHE A 16 -27.45 -28.31 -12.46
CA PHE A 16 -26.08 -28.56 -12.02
C PHE A 16 -25.61 -27.29 -11.30
N ILE A 17 -25.82 -27.25 -9.98
CA ILE A 17 -25.03 -26.36 -9.12
C ILE A 17 -23.64 -26.99 -9.10
N VAL A 18 -22.80 -26.55 -10.03
CA VAL A 18 -21.35 -26.65 -9.86
C VAL A 18 -21.05 -25.74 -8.68
N ILE A 19 -21.03 -26.32 -7.47
CA ILE A 19 -20.29 -25.74 -6.36
C ILE A 19 -18.84 -25.83 -6.84
N SER A 20 -18.37 -24.80 -7.54
CA SER A 20 -16.95 -24.54 -7.63
C SER A 20 -16.51 -24.25 -6.21
N MET A 21 -16.20 -25.33 -5.47
CA MET A 21 -15.16 -25.30 -4.47
C MET A 21 -13.95 -24.77 -5.22
N VAL A 22 -13.81 -23.45 -5.22
CA VAL A 22 -12.54 -22.78 -5.46
C VAL A 22 -11.70 -23.29 -4.29
N TRP A 23 -11.05 -24.42 -4.52
CA TRP A 23 -9.86 -24.77 -3.77
C TRP A 23 -8.95 -23.56 -4.00
N PRO A 24 -8.65 -22.74 -2.97
CA PRO A 24 -7.58 -21.79 -3.15
C PRO A 24 -6.33 -22.68 -3.29
N GLY A 25 -5.94 -22.92 -4.53
CA GLY A 25 -4.56 -23.27 -4.80
C GLY A 25 -3.67 -22.22 -4.12
N PRO A 26 -2.39 -22.52 -3.88
CA PRO A 26 -1.49 -21.66 -3.11
C PRO A 26 -1.10 -20.35 -3.85
N ALA A 27 -2.03 -19.68 -4.53
CA ALA A 27 -1.82 -18.53 -5.41
C ALA A 27 -2.78 -17.36 -5.13
N CYS A 28 -3.21 -17.17 -3.89
CA CYS A 28 -3.49 -15.82 -3.38
C CYS A 28 -2.35 -15.48 -2.44
N ALA A 29 -1.24 -14.99 -3.00
CA ALA A 29 0.01 -14.85 -2.26
C ALA A 29 -0.12 -13.93 -1.03
N VAL A 30 -1.05 -12.97 -1.07
CA VAL A 30 -1.58 -12.22 0.07
C VAL A 30 -3.01 -11.82 -0.29
N THR A 31 -3.94 -11.81 0.67
CA THR A 31 -5.26 -11.21 0.46
C THR A 31 -5.15 -9.69 0.62
N TRP A 32 -5.44 -8.95 -0.45
CA TRP A 32 -5.37 -7.48 -0.46
C TRP A 32 -6.63 -6.92 0.18
N GLU A 33 -6.68 -6.96 1.51
CA GLU A 33 -7.84 -6.52 2.27
C GLU A 33 -7.53 -5.30 3.10
N GLU A 34 -8.47 -4.36 3.08
CA GLU A 34 -8.47 -3.25 4.00
C GLU A 34 -8.68 -3.76 5.43
N ARG A 35 -8.07 -3.09 6.41
CA ARG A 35 -8.44 -3.34 7.81
C ARG A 35 -9.89 -2.92 8.06
N PRO A 36 -10.70 -3.79 8.71
CA PRO A 36 -12.09 -3.46 9.01
C PRO A 36 -12.17 -2.33 10.04
N LEU A 37 -13.04 -1.36 9.76
CA LEU A 37 -13.41 -0.33 10.73
C LEU A 37 -14.36 -0.89 11.79
N LEU A 38 -14.16 -0.46 13.03
CA LEU A 38 -15.11 -0.71 14.12
C LEU A 38 -16.41 0.06 13.90
N ALA A 39 -17.51 -0.44 14.45
CA ALA A 39 -18.83 0.16 14.28
C ALA A 39 -18.91 1.61 14.79
N TRP A 40 -18.13 1.98 15.82
CA TRP A 40 -18.07 3.36 16.29
C TRP A 40 -17.22 4.24 15.36
N GLU A 41 -16.14 3.73 14.79
CA GLU A 41 -15.27 4.46 13.85
C GLU A 41 -16.04 4.81 12.58
N LYS A 42 -16.84 3.88 12.05
CA LYS A 42 -17.75 4.12 10.91
C LYS A 42 -18.70 5.28 11.19
N ARG A 43 -19.42 5.21 12.33
CA ARG A 43 -20.35 6.27 12.75
C ARG A 43 -19.64 7.60 12.99
N ALA A 44 -18.44 7.59 13.57
CA ALA A 44 -17.68 8.79 13.82
C ALA A 44 -17.26 9.47 12.51
N LEU A 45 -16.86 8.70 11.48
CA LEU A 45 -16.56 9.22 10.15
C LEU A 45 -17.80 9.86 9.48
N GLU A 46 -18.97 9.20 9.56
CA GLU A 46 -20.24 9.76 9.04
C GLU A 46 -20.61 11.10 9.70
N VAL A 47 -20.37 11.23 11.00
CA VAL A 47 -20.62 12.47 11.75
C VAL A 47 -19.55 13.53 11.44
N PHE A 48 -18.31 13.12 11.24
CA PHE A 48 -17.20 13.99 10.83
C PHE A 48 -17.46 14.61 9.45
N ASP A 49 -18.03 13.84 8.51
CA ASP A 49 -18.38 14.26 7.15
C ASP A 49 -19.37 15.42 7.10
N VAL A 50 -20.30 15.48 8.06
CA VAL A 50 -21.26 16.58 8.16
C VAL A 50 -20.76 17.74 9.04
N ASN A 51 -19.44 17.79 9.29
CA ASN A 51 -18.74 18.80 10.09
C ASN A 51 -19.22 18.89 11.56
N ASN A 52 -19.78 17.82 12.14
CA ASN A 52 -20.22 17.81 13.53
C ASN A 52 -19.09 17.33 14.46
N TYR A 53 -18.01 18.10 14.52
CA TYR A 53 -16.78 17.76 15.24
C TYR A 53 -17.00 17.60 16.77
N ASP A 54 -17.96 18.31 17.39
CA ASP A 54 -18.23 18.18 18.83
C ASP A 54 -18.87 16.81 19.14
N ARG A 55 -19.74 16.33 18.25
CA ARG A 55 -20.32 14.99 18.37
C ARG A 55 -19.27 13.90 18.13
N VAL A 56 -18.35 14.08 17.19
CA VAL A 56 -17.22 13.15 16.98
C VAL A 56 -16.35 13.06 18.24
N ILE A 57 -16.03 14.20 18.88
CA ILE A 57 -15.26 14.23 20.12
C ILE A 57 -15.99 13.47 21.23
N ALA A 58 -17.28 13.72 21.43
CA ALA A 58 -18.08 13.02 22.43
C ALA A 58 -18.10 11.50 22.19
N MET A 59 -18.35 11.09 20.93
CA MET A 59 -18.35 9.67 20.55
C MET A 59 -17.00 9.00 20.81
N ALA A 60 -15.89 9.69 20.51
CA ALA A 60 -14.55 9.18 20.73
C ALA A 60 -14.23 9.04 22.24
N GLN A 61 -14.67 10.00 23.06
CA GLN A 61 -14.48 9.98 24.51
C GLN A 61 -15.29 8.87 25.22
N GLU A 62 -16.42 8.45 24.64
CA GLU A 62 -17.21 7.31 25.13
C GLU A 62 -16.52 5.95 24.87
N GLN A 63 -15.49 5.89 24.04
CA GLN A 63 -14.79 4.64 23.73
C GLN A 63 -13.74 4.31 24.80
N THR A 64 -14.11 3.44 25.73
CA THR A 64 -13.21 2.92 26.77
C THR A 64 -12.28 1.82 26.24
N GLY A 65 -12.64 1.17 25.14
CA GLY A 65 -11.80 0.23 24.41
C GLY A 65 -11.41 0.78 23.04
N ASP A 66 -10.15 1.18 22.88
CA ASP A 66 -9.60 1.71 21.62
C ASP A 66 -8.51 0.78 21.08
N PRO A 67 -8.86 -0.41 20.54
CA PRO A 67 -7.86 -1.41 20.14
C PRO A 67 -7.02 -0.93 18.94
N ASN A 68 -7.52 0.03 18.16
CA ASN A 68 -6.83 0.57 17.01
C ASN A 68 -6.09 1.89 17.32
N GLY A 69 -6.26 2.47 18.51
CA GLY A 69 -5.66 3.76 18.87
C GLY A 69 -6.27 4.95 18.09
N ASN A 70 -7.52 4.83 17.62
CA ASN A 70 -8.17 5.83 16.77
C ASN A 70 -8.87 6.95 17.55
N VAL A 71 -9.15 6.79 18.85
CA VAL A 71 -9.74 7.85 19.69
C VAL A 71 -8.93 9.15 19.64
N PRO A 72 -7.62 9.16 19.91
CA PRO A 72 -6.83 10.40 19.83
C PRO A 72 -6.78 10.98 18.41
N VAL A 73 -6.88 10.13 17.38
CA VAL A 73 -6.93 10.57 15.97
C VAL A 73 -8.22 11.34 15.70
N PHE A 74 -9.38 10.79 16.04
CA PHE A 74 -10.67 11.46 15.84
C PHE A 74 -10.76 12.78 16.61
N ILE A 75 -10.32 12.81 17.87
CA ILE A 75 -10.33 14.04 18.68
C ILE A 75 -9.42 15.10 18.07
N TYR A 76 -8.20 14.72 17.66
CA TYR A 76 -7.25 15.62 17.01
C TYR A 76 -7.83 16.23 15.73
N PHE A 77 -8.37 15.39 14.84
CA PHE A 77 -8.92 15.84 13.56
C PHE A 77 -10.16 16.71 13.74
N SER A 78 -10.99 16.42 14.74
CA SER A 78 -12.17 17.23 15.07
C SER A 78 -11.78 18.64 15.52
N HIS A 79 -10.76 18.78 16.37
CA HIS A 79 -10.23 20.10 16.75
C HIS A 79 -9.56 20.82 15.57
N ALA A 80 -8.85 20.11 14.70
CA ALA A 80 -8.29 20.71 13.49
C ALA A 80 -9.41 21.26 12.58
N GLN A 81 -10.44 20.46 12.29
CA GLN A 81 -11.59 20.87 11.49
C GLN A 81 -12.32 22.08 12.10
N LYS A 82 -12.62 22.04 13.41
CA LYS A 82 -13.25 23.17 14.13
C LYS A 82 -12.42 24.44 14.01
N TYR A 83 -11.10 24.36 14.16
CA TYR A 83 -10.24 25.52 13.98
C TYR A 83 -10.29 26.07 12.55
N TYR A 84 -10.17 25.21 11.54
CA TYR A 84 -10.07 25.70 10.17
C TYR A 84 -11.39 26.24 9.61
N LEU A 85 -12.52 25.62 9.97
CA LEU A 85 -13.85 26.05 9.54
C LEU A 85 -14.37 27.26 10.35
N GLU A 86 -14.12 27.31 11.66
CA GLU A 86 -14.74 28.32 12.54
C GLU A 86 -13.76 29.32 13.15
N LYS A 87 -12.46 29.15 12.90
CA LYS A 87 -11.38 29.96 13.51
C LYS A 87 -11.36 29.88 15.05
N ASN A 88 -11.83 28.76 15.61
CA ASN A 88 -11.85 28.52 17.05
C ASN A 88 -10.43 28.42 17.63
N ARG A 89 -10.00 29.44 18.39
CA ARG A 89 -8.63 29.53 18.94
C ARG A 89 -8.31 28.47 20.00
N ALA A 90 -9.30 28.04 20.79
CA ALA A 90 -9.09 27.00 21.80
C ALA A 90 -8.77 25.65 21.12
N SER A 91 -9.50 25.32 20.04
CA SER A 91 -9.20 24.15 19.23
C SER A 91 -7.85 24.25 18.54
N ALA A 92 -7.47 25.46 18.12
CA ALA A 92 -6.13 25.72 17.58
C ALA A 92 -5.01 25.39 18.56
N ALA A 93 -5.17 25.79 19.82
CA ALA A 93 -4.21 25.47 20.87
C ALA A 93 -4.15 23.95 21.11
N TYR A 94 -5.33 23.30 21.19
CA TYR A 94 -5.41 21.87 21.39
C TYR A 94 -4.68 21.08 20.31
N TYR A 95 -5.07 21.21 19.02
CA TYR A 95 -4.50 20.34 17.99
C TYR A 95 -2.99 20.58 17.82
N LYS A 96 -2.51 21.83 17.98
CA LYS A 96 -1.07 22.12 17.93
C LYS A 96 -0.30 21.47 19.08
N GLN A 97 -0.84 21.51 20.31
CA GLN A 97 -0.20 20.89 21.46
C GLN A 97 -0.18 19.36 21.35
N GLN A 98 -1.23 18.77 20.78
CA GLN A 98 -1.37 17.31 20.71
C GLN A 98 -0.63 16.68 19.51
N TYR A 99 -0.16 17.46 18.54
CA TYR A 99 0.46 16.96 17.30
C TYR A 99 1.51 15.86 17.54
N ASN A 100 2.54 16.16 18.32
CA ASN A 100 3.65 15.22 18.57
C ASN A 100 3.20 13.99 19.36
N MET A 101 2.23 14.15 20.27
CA MET A 101 1.71 13.03 21.03
C MET A 101 0.93 12.07 20.12
N VAL A 102 0.07 12.59 19.23
CA VAL A 102 -0.78 11.75 18.37
C VAL A 102 0.06 11.08 17.29
N ILE A 103 0.96 11.82 16.63
CA ILE A 103 1.80 11.25 15.55
C ILE A 103 2.69 10.11 16.05
N ASN A 104 3.23 10.22 17.27
CA ASN A 104 4.09 9.20 17.87
C ASN A 104 3.32 7.95 18.35
N ARG A 105 2.00 8.05 18.48
CA ARG A 105 1.12 6.92 18.85
C ARG A 105 0.56 6.19 17.64
N LEU A 106 0.81 6.68 16.43
CA LEU A 106 0.30 6.05 15.22
C LEU A 106 0.89 4.65 15.03
N SER A 107 0.08 3.79 14.44
CA SER A 107 0.40 2.43 14.04
C SER A 107 -0.28 2.12 12.71
N GLY A 108 0.04 0.96 12.12
CA GLY A 108 -0.69 0.50 10.94
C GLY A 108 -2.19 0.28 11.17
N ALA A 109 -2.65 0.16 12.42
CA ALA A 109 -4.08 -0.01 12.72
C ALA A 109 -4.89 1.26 12.41
N ASN A 110 -4.22 2.41 12.35
CA ASN A 110 -4.85 3.70 12.07
C ASN A 110 -5.11 3.92 10.57
N LEU A 111 -4.55 3.10 9.67
CA LEU A 111 -4.60 3.33 8.22
C LEU A 111 -6.04 3.48 7.70
N ALA A 112 -6.98 2.66 8.14
CA ALA A 112 -8.38 2.71 7.67
C ALA A 112 -9.10 4.00 8.04
N VAL A 113 -8.86 4.52 9.24
CA VAL A 113 -9.42 5.81 9.67
C VAL A 113 -8.70 6.96 8.98
N LEU A 114 -7.36 6.96 9.00
CA LEU A 114 -6.56 8.06 8.44
C LEU A 114 -6.82 8.23 6.94
N THR A 115 -6.79 7.17 6.14
CA THR A 115 -7.05 7.26 4.70
C THR A 115 -8.41 7.88 4.37
N ARG A 116 -9.43 7.66 5.20
CA ARG A 116 -10.75 8.31 5.03
C ARG A 116 -10.74 9.76 5.47
N LEU A 117 -10.13 10.08 6.61
CA LEU A 117 -9.97 11.46 7.06
C LEU A 117 -9.14 12.30 6.07
N VAL A 118 -8.22 11.68 5.32
CA VAL A 118 -7.36 12.38 4.35
C VAL A 118 -8.00 12.59 2.98
N VAL A 119 -8.75 11.60 2.49
CA VAL A 119 -9.36 11.64 1.15
C VAL A 119 -10.63 12.50 1.11
N MET A 120 -11.11 12.99 2.26
CA MET A 120 -12.33 13.79 2.33
C MET A 120 -12.20 15.14 1.55
N PRO A 121 -13.09 15.41 0.57
CA PRO A 121 -12.92 16.46 -0.45
C PRO A 121 -12.95 17.91 0.06
N GLN A 122 -13.16 18.15 1.35
CA GLN A 122 -13.77 19.42 1.76
C GLN A 122 -12.82 20.54 2.16
N THR A 123 -11.48 20.41 2.20
CA THR A 123 -10.67 21.62 2.50
C THR A 123 -9.16 21.49 2.28
N SER A 124 -8.58 22.51 1.65
CA SER A 124 -7.14 22.66 1.40
C SER A 124 -6.24 22.66 2.65
N TRP A 125 -6.79 22.86 3.86
CA TRP A 125 -6.04 22.76 5.10
C TRP A 125 -5.70 21.32 5.50
N ASN A 126 -6.54 20.36 5.06
CA ASN A 126 -6.49 18.97 5.46
C ASN A 126 -5.21 18.31 4.90
N ALA A 127 -4.95 18.49 3.60
CA ALA A 127 -3.85 17.84 2.88
C ALA A 127 -2.45 17.98 3.54
N LYS A 128 -2.10 19.14 4.10
CA LYS A 128 -0.78 19.35 4.71
C LYS A 128 -0.59 18.62 6.05
N ILE A 129 -1.61 18.62 6.90
CA ILE A 129 -1.57 17.95 8.21
C ILE A 129 -1.69 16.42 8.02
N ASN A 130 -2.45 16.03 7.01
CA ASN A 130 -2.76 14.65 6.68
C ASN A 130 -1.61 13.85 6.14
N ASN A 131 -0.82 14.46 5.26
CA ASN A 131 0.24 13.72 4.57
C ASN A 131 1.30 13.23 5.56
N SER A 132 1.66 14.02 6.59
CA SER A 132 2.61 13.58 7.62
C SER A 132 2.05 12.44 8.48
N PHE A 133 0.77 12.49 8.84
CA PHE A 133 0.11 11.43 9.60
C PHE A 133 0.00 10.13 8.80
N ILE A 134 -0.35 10.23 7.52
CA ILE A 134 -0.41 9.07 6.62
C ILE A 134 0.97 8.48 6.40
N GLU A 135 1.97 9.29 6.07
CA GLU A 135 3.35 8.83 5.88
C GLU A 135 3.87 8.13 7.15
N ALA A 136 3.66 8.74 8.33
CA ALA A 136 4.02 8.15 9.61
C ALA A 136 3.28 6.83 9.88
N ALA A 137 1.96 6.77 9.63
CA ALA A 137 1.19 5.54 9.83
C ALA A 137 1.65 4.41 8.90
N PHE A 138 1.97 4.70 7.63
CA PHE A 138 2.50 3.71 6.71
C PHE A 138 3.93 3.27 7.05
N GLU A 139 4.78 4.18 7.53
CA GLU A 139 6.10 3.84 8.04
C GLU A 139 5.99 2.85 9.21
N LYS A 140 5.09 3.13 10.17
CA LYS A 140 4.80 2.22 11.31
C LYS A 140 4.11 0.93 10.87
N ALA A 141 3.39 0.94 9.75
CA ALA A 141 2.79 -0.24 9.14
C ALA A 141 3.81 -1.09 8.35
N GLY A 142 5.08 -0.67 8.22
CA GLY A 142 6.12 -1.33 7.42
C GLY A 142 6.59 -2.71 7.93
N ASN A 143 5.66 -3.58 8.29
CA ASN A 143 5.85 -4.95 8.72
C ASN A 143 4.72 -5.84 8.18
N GLU A 144 4.91 -7.16 8.27
CA GLU A 144 4.07 -8.15 7.59
C GLU A 144 2.62 -8.19 8.08
N LEU A 145 2.37 -7.82 9.35
CA LEU A 145 1.03 -7.77 9.94
C LEU A 145 0.09 -6.82 9.17
N TYR A 146 0.64 -5.85 8.45
CA TYR A 146 -0.10 -4.85 7.70
C TYR A 146 0.10 -4.97 6.18
N LEU A 147 0.75 -6.04 5.69
CA LEU A 147 1.05 -6.22 4.27
C LEU A 147 -0.23 -6.16 3.42
N GLY A 148 -1.28 -6.90 3.78
CA GLY A 148 -2.56 -6.90 3.06
C GLY A 148 -3.18 -5.49 2.94
N ALA A 149 -3.15 -4.71 4.03
CA ALA A 149 -3.66 -3.34 4.04
C ALA A 149 -2.79 -2.38 3.21
N ILE A 150 -1.46 -2.50 3.29
CA ILE A 150 -0.53 -1.73 2.45
C ILE A 150 -0.79 -1.99 0.97
N LEU A 151 -0.93 -3.26 0.59
CA LEU A 151 -1.20 -3.66 -0.79
C LEU A 151 -2.57 -3.14 -1.26
N PHE A 152 -3.61 -3.27 -0.43
CA PHE A 152 -4.93 -2.69 -0.69
C PHE A 152 -4.83 -1.19 -1.02
N TYR A 153 -4.17 -0.41 -0.16
CA TYR A 153 -4.04 1.03 -0.38
C TYR A 153 -3.14 1.39 -1.55
N LEU A 154 -2.14 0.57 -1.89
CA LEU A 154 -1.32 0.77 -3.08
C LEU A 154 -2.15 0.67 -4.38
N SER A 155 -3.15 -0.22 -4.43
CA SER A 155 -3.99 -0.43 -5.62
C SER A 155 -5.09 0.60 -5.82
N ASN A 156 -5.75 1.05 -4.75
CA ASN A 156 -7.11 1.60 -4.82
C ASN A 156 -7.26 2.99 -4.15
N THR A 157 -6.30 3.90 -4.29
CA THR A 157 -6.33 5.16 -3.52
C THR A 157 -5.80 6.39 -4.26
N ALA A 158 -6.02 7.55 -3.62
CA ALA A 158 -5.45 8.84 -4.01
C ALA A 158 -3.90 8.81 -4.03
N PRO A 159 -3.24 9.64 -4.86
CA PRO A 159 -1.79 9.64 -5.02
C PRO A 159 -1.00 9.76 -3.70
N GLU A 160 -1.49 10.55 -2.75
CA GLU A 160 -0.85 10.78 -1.44
C GLU A 160 -0.85 9.52 -0.58
N VAL A 161 -1.98 8.79 -0.58
CA VAL A 161 -2.12 7.52 0.12
C VAL A 161 -1.25 6.46 -0.54
N ALA A 162 -1.26 6.39 -1.87
CA ALA A 162 -0.42 5.47 -2.63
C ALA A 162 1.07 5.72 -2.36
N LYS A 163 1.51 6.98 -2.26
CA LYS A 163 2.89 7.32 -1.91
C LYS A 163 3.28 6.79 -0.52
N GLY A 164 2.41 6.97 0.47
CA GLY A 164 2.61 6.40 1.81
C GLY A 164 2.69 4.87 1.78
N ALA A 165 1.76 4.22 1.06
CA ALA A 165 1.73 2.76 0.90
C ALA A 165 3.01 2.21 0.25
N VAL A 166 3.56 2.90 -0.75
CA VAL A 166 4.87 2.55 -1.34
C VAL A 166 5.98 2.64 -0.28
N GLY A 167 5.97 3.64 0.59
CA GLY A 167 6.91 3.76 1.70
C GLY A 167 6.84 2.57 2.66
N GLY A 168 5.63 2.20 3.08
CA GLY A 168 5.40 1.02 3.94
C GLY A 168 5.83 -0.29 3.29
N LEU A 169 5.50 -0.49 2.00
CA LEU A 169 5.94 -1.67 1.24
C LEU A 169 7.46 -1.73 1.12
N CYS A 170 8.11 -0.59 0.86
CA CYS A 170 9.56 -0.49 0.77
C CYS A 170 10.22 -0.91 2.10
N ALA A 171 9.68 -0.50 3.24
CA ALA A 171 10.18 -0.92 4.56
C ALA A 171 10.09 -2.45 4.75
N ILE A 172 8.97 -3.07 4.36
CA ILE A 172 8.83 -4.53 4.40
C ILE A 172 9.89 -5.20 3.51
N LEU A 173 10.00 -4.75 2.26
CA LEU A 173 10.94 -5.31 1.29
C LEU A 173 12.41 -5.13 1.72
N GLN A 174 12.75 -4.01 2.36
CA GLN A 174 14.09 -3.77 2.92
C GLN A 174 14.41 -4.81 4.00
N ASN A 175 13.50 -5.03 4.95
CA ASN A 175 13.67 -6.05 5.99
C ASN A 175 13.86 -7.45 5.36
N LYS A 176 13.09 -7.78 4.33
CA LYS A 176 13.26 -9.05 3.60
C LYS A 176 14.60 -9.14 2.89
N ARG A 177 15.08 -8.05 2.31
CA ARG A 177 16.38 -8.02 1.67
C ARG A 177 17.51 -8.18 2.67
N GLU A 178 17.41 -7.59 3.85
CA GLU A 178 18.38 -7.76 4.94
C GLU A 178 18.53 -9.22 5.37
N ILE A 179 17.46 -10.02 5.35
CA ILE A 179 17.54 -11.47 5.63
C ILE A 179 18.53 -12.14 4.66
N VAL A 180 18.37 -11.92 3.36
CA VAL A 180 19.24 -12.50 2.33
C VAL A 180 20.66 -11.93 2.43
N MET A 181 20.80 -10.61 2.64
CA MET A 181 22.09 -9.95 2.76
C MET A 181 22.88 -10.33 4.02
N ASN A 182 22.23 -10.95 5.00
CA ASN A 182 22.85 -11.48 6.21
C ASN A 182 23.04 -13.01 6.18
N GLY A 183 22.90 -13.64 5.01
CA GLY A 183 23.15 -15.08 4.83
C GLY A 183 21.89 -15.96 4.93
N GLY A 184 20.71 -15.37 5.10
CA GLY A 184 19.45 -16.10 5.25
C GLY A 184 18.77 -16.45 3.93
N THR A 185 17.58 -17.05 4.08
CA THR A 185 16.69 -17.46 2.99
C THR A 185 15.27 -16.99 3.28
N LEU A 186 14.60 -16.44 2.27
CA LEU A 186 13.19 -16.02 2.36
C LEU A 186 12.28 -17.24 2.51
N SER A 187 11.20 -17.06 3.27
CA SER A 187 10.17 -18.08 3.44
C SER A 187 9.45 -18.39 2.11
N GLN A 188 8.69 -19.48 2.06
CA GLN A 188 7.85 -19.76 0.89
C GLN A 188 6.77 -18.69 0.68
N GLU A 189 6.17 -18.21 1.77
CA GLU A 189 5.16 -17.14 1.75
C GLU A 189 5.76 -15.84 1.21
N ASP A 190 6.96 -15.47 1.68
CA ASP A 190 7.72 -14.31 1.18
C ASP A 190 7.95 -14.38 -0.32
N ARG A 191 8.41 -15.55 -0.78
CA ARG A 191 8.66 -15.77 -2.19
C ARG A 191 7.38 -15.67 -3.02
N ALA A 192 6.28 -16.20 -2.51
CA ALA A 192 4.99 -16.17 -3.18
C ALA A 192 4.51 -14.73 -3.40
N TRP A 193 4.51 -13.89 -2.36
CA TRP A 193 3.95 -12.54 -2.48
C TRP A 193 4.87 -11.57 -3.22
N MET A 194 6.19 -11.71 -3.05
CA MET A 194 7.15 -10.87 -3.78
C MET A 194 7.18 -11.19 -5.28
N SER A 195 6.75 -12.39 -5.68
CA SER A 195 6.62 -12.78 -7.08
C SER A 195 5.19 -12.67 -7.64
N ASP A 196 4.25 -12.12 -6.86
CA ASP A 196 2.85 -11.98 -7.28
C ASP A 196 2.73 -11.08 -8.53
N PRO A 197 2.17 -11.59 -9.65
CA PRO A 197 2.07 -10.82 -10.88
C PRO A 197 1.22 -9.55 -10.76
N THR A 198 0.24 -9.53 -9.85
CA THR A 198 -0.63 -8.36 -9.61
C THR A 198 0.17 -7.24 -8.96
N LEU A 199 0.95 -7.54 -7.93
CA LEU A 199 1.88 -6.60 -7.30
C LEU A 199 2.89 -6.05 -8.30
N LEU A 200 3.56 -6.92 -9.05
CA LEU A 200 4.62 -6.51 -9.97
C LEU A 200 4.09 -5.59 -11.08
N LYS A 201 2.94 -5.93 -11.69
CA LYS A 201 2.28 -5.08 -12.70
C LYS A 201 1.85 -3.74 -12.10
N LEU A 202 1.33 -3.74 -10.87
CA LEU A 202 0.94 -2.51 -10.19
C LEU A 202 2.15 -1.59 -9.96
N LEU A 203 3.26 -2.12 -9.45
CA LEU A 203 4.48 -1.35 -9.23
C LEU A 203 5.05 -0.80 -10.54
N ILE A 204 5.05 -1.60 -11.62
CA ILE A 204 5.51 -1.15 -12.95
C ILE A 204 4.60 -0.05 -13.52
N ARG A 205 3.28 -0.15 -13.33
CA ARG A 205 2.36 0.93 -13.70
C ARG A 205 2.69 2.21 -12.92
N LYS A 206 2.90 2.07 -11.60
CA LYS A 206 3.24 3.18 -10.69
C LYS A 206 4.59 3.82 -11.02
N THR A 207 5.59 3.08 -11.53
CA THR A 207 6.82 3.69 -12.04
C THR A 207 6.58 4.50 -13.32
N GLY A 208 5.64 4.09 -14.17
CA GLY A 208 5.23 4.85 -15.36
C GLY A 208 4.50 6.16 -15.04
N GLU A 209 3.79 6.22 -13.91
CA GLU A 209 3.08 7.43 -13.44
C GLU A 209 4.05 8.54 -12.99
N SER A 210 5.26 8.20 -12.54
CA SER A 210 6.28 9.19 -12.19
C SER A 210 7.00 9.71 -13.44
N ILE A 211 6.61 10.87 -13.95
CA ILE A 211 7.34 11.57 -15.01
C ILE A 211 8.63 12.10 -14.41
N SER A 212 9.75 11.38 -14.60
CA SER A 212 11.08 11.90 -14.31
C SER A 212 11.72 12.41 -15.60
N PRO A 213 11.93 13.74 -15.76
CA PRO A 213 12.67 14.33 -16.88
C PRO A 213 14.10 13.80 -17.02
N LEU A 214 14.60 13.09 -15.99
CA LEU A 214 15.95 12.58 -15.88
C LEU A 214 16.10 11.11 -16.29
N SER A 215 15.01 10.41 -16.63
CA SER A 215 15.00 8.97 -16.96
C SER A 215 16.07 8.55 -17.99
N GLY A 216 16.35 9.37 -19.00
CA GLY A 216 17.44 9.13 -19.98
C GLY A 216 18.86 9.37 -19.45
N PHE A 217 19.03 10.12 -18.35
CA PHE A 217 20.31 10.36 -17.68
C PHE A 217 20.57 9.40 -16.51
N MET A 218 19.55 8.67 -16.05
CA MET A 218 19.65 7.78 -14.89
C MET A 218 20.65 6.66 -15.07
N SER A 219 20.72 6.07 -16.27
CA SER A 219 21.68 4.99 -16.59
C SER A 219 23.14 5.43 -16.46
N LYS A 220 23.42 6.74 -16.53
CA LYS A 220 24.77 7.31 -16.43
C LYS A 220 25.17 7.69 -15.00
N LEU A 221 24.25 7.67 -14.05
CA LEU A 221 24.54 7.99 -12.65
C LEU A 221 25.20 6.79 -11.94
N PRO A 222 26.11 7.00 -10.97
CA PRO A 222 26.61 5.93 -10.10
C PRO A 222 25.47 5.21 -9.36
N ALA A 223 25.63 3.91 -9.07
CA ALA A 223 24.59 3.08 -8.43
C ALA A 223 24.00 3.69 -7.13
N VAL A 224 24.85 4.26 -6.27
CA VAL A 224 24.43 4.94 -5.03
C VAL A 224 23.55 6.17 -5.32
N ALA A 225 23.87 6.93 -6.37
CA ALA A 225 23.08 8.07 -6.80
C ALA A 225 21.77 7.61 -7.46
N ARG A 226 21.79 6.55 -8.27
CA ARG A 226 20.58 5.96 -8.86
C ARG A 226 19.56 5.52 -7.80
N LYS A 227 20.01 4.84 -6.75
CA LYS A 227 19.15 4.37 -5.64
C LYS A 227 18.47 5.54 -4.90
N LYS A 228 19.17 6.66 -4.72
CA LYS A 228 18.62 7.87 -4.08
C LYS A 228 17.61 8.61 -4.97
N VAL A 229 17.80 8.59 -6.29
CA VAL A 229 16.96 9.35 -7.23
C VAL A 229 15.73 8.56 -7.70
N MET A 230 15.80 7.22 -7.72
CA MET A 230 14.72 6.32 -8.16
C MET A 230 13.83 5.81 -7.01
N GLY A 231 13.67 6.62 -5.96
CA GLY A 231 12.84 6.25 -4.80
C GLY A 231 11.42 5.81 -5.19
N GLY A 232 10.73 5.13 -4.28
CA GLY A 232 9.34 4.74 -4.48
C GLY A 232 9.18 3.40 -5.22
N PRO A 233 8.29 3.28 -6.22
CA PRO A 233 7.95 1.98 -6.82
C PRO A 233 9.13 1.27 -7.51
N SER A 234 10.07 2.03 -8.10
CA SER A 234 11.27 1.46 -8.73
C SER A 234 12.21 0.84 -7.70
N LEU A 235 12.34 1.45 -6.52
CA LEU A 235 13.10 0.88 -5.41
C LEU A 235 12.45 -0.41 -4.90
N CYS A 236 11.11 -0.46 -4.82
CA CYS A 236 10.40 -1.70 -4.44
C CYS A 236 10.70 -2.83 -5.43
N LEU A 237 10.63 -2.56 -6.74
CA LEU A 237 10.98 -3.54 -7.78
C LEU A 237 12.45 -3.97 -7.71
N ALA A 238 13.37 -3.04 -7.40
CA ALA A 238 14.79 -3.35 -7.19
C ALA A 238 15.04 -4.24 -5.97
N LEU A 239 14.24 -4.10 -4.90
CA LEU A 239 14.34 -4.96 -3.71
C LEU A 239 13.75 -6.36 -3.94
N ILE A 240 12.79 -6.49 -4.87
CA ILE A 240 12.23 -7.78 -5.29
C ILE A 240 13.22 -8.55 -6.18
N GLU A 241 13.96 -7.86 -7.03
CA GLU A 241 14.97 -8.41 -7.95
C GLU A 241 14.42 -9.29 -9.08
N ASP A 242 14.85 -10.56 -9.15
CA ASP A 242 14.65 -11.44 -10.30
C ASP A 242 13.18 -11.63 -10.71
N PRO A 243 12.20 -11.76 -9.78
CA PRO A 243 10.79 -11.87 -10.14
C PRO A 243 10.26 -10.69 -10.96
N ALA A 244 10.83 -9.49 -10.76
CA ALA A 244 10.40 -8.28 -11.46
C ALA A 244 10.95 -8.20 -12.90
N LEU A 245 12.07 -8.87 -13.20
CA LEU A 245 12.82 -8.69 -14.45
C LEU A 245 12.01 -9.02 -15.72
N PRO A 246 11.24 -10.12 -15.82
CA PRO A 246 10.50 -10.44 -17.04
C PRO A 246 9.51 -9.33 -17.42
N LEU A 247 8.72 -8.86 -16.45
CA LEU A 247 7.71 -7.82 -16.65
C LEU A 247 8.35 -6.45 -16.91
N LEU A 248 9.49 -6.16 -16.28
CA LEU A 248 10.25 -4.94 -16.54
C LEU A 248 10.80 -4.91 -17.97
N ARG A 249 11.32 -6.03 -18.48
CA ARG A 249 11.81 -6.14 -19.87
C ARG A 249 10.69 -5.97 -20.87
N GLU A 250 9.54 -6.58 -20.61
CA GLU A 250 8.34 -6.40 -21.41
C GLU A 250 7.92 -4.92 -21.46
N ALA A 251 7.79 -4.27 -20.30
CA ALA A 251 7.43 -2.86 -20.21
C ALA A 251 8.46 -1.94 -20.91
N ALA A 252 9.76 -2.23 -20.77
CA ALA A 252 10.82 -1.50 -21.46
C ALA A 252 10.72 -1.68 -22.99
N GLY A 253 10.44 -2.90 -23.47
CA GLY A 253 10.20 -3.19 -24.88
C GLY A 253 8.97 -2.46 -25.45
N MET A 254 7.99 -2.16 -24.60
CA MET A 254 6.82 -1.34 -24.94
C MET A 254 7.06 0.17 -24.82
N GLY A 255 8.30 0.61 -24.56
CA GLY A 255 8.67 2.02 -24.51
C GLY A 255 8.61 2.68 -23.12
N ASN A 256 8.47 1.92 -22.03
CA ASN A 256 8.55 2.47 -20.68
C ASN A 256 10.02 2.78 -20.30
N ALA A 257 10.43 4.04 -20.43
CA ALA A 257 11.78 4.51 -20.10
C ALA A 257 12.17 4.29 -18.62
N ASN A 258 11.20 4.34 -17.70
CA ASN A 258 11.43 4.09 -16.27
C ASN A 258 11.67 2.60 -15.98
N ALA A 259 11.10 1.70 -16.78
CA ALA A 259 11.34 0.26 -16.66
C ALA A 259 12.80 -0.09 -16.99
N ALA A 260 13.36 0.49 -18.07
CA ALA A 260 14.77 0.29 -18.42
C ALA A 260 15.73 0.74 -17.30
N SER A 261 15.46 1.91 -16.69
CA SER A 261 16.25 2.40 -15.56
C SER A 261 16.09 1.52 -14.31
N THR A 262 14.90 0.94 -14.11
CA THR A 262 14.63 0.03 -12.98
C THR A 262 15.34 -1.31 -13.16
N ILE A 263 15.47 -1.81 -14.40
CA ILE A 263 16.28 -3.01 -14.69
C ILE A 263 17.72 -2.81 -14.22
N GLN A 264 18.31 -1.63 -14.46
CA GLN A 264 19.67 -1.33 -14.01
C GLN A 264 19.79 -1.36 -12.48
N LEU A 265 18.78 -0.84 -11.76
CA LEU A 265 18.77 -0.92 -10.29
C LEU A 265 18.69 -2.36 -9.78
N VAL A 266 17.88 -3.20 -10.42
CA VAL A 266 17.81 -4.63 -10.08
C VAL A 266 19.16 -5.29 -10.29
N GLN A 267 19.85 -4.99 -11.39
CA GLN A 267 21.18 -5.51 -11.66
C GLN A 267 22.21 -5.04 -10.62
N ASP A 268 22.16 -3.77 -10.23
CA ASP A 268 23.02 -3.22 -9.19
C ASP A 268 22.80 -3.92 -7.83
N ALA A 269 21.53 -4.10 -7.42
CA ALA A 269 21.16 -4.79 -6.18
C ALA A 269 21.60 -6.26 -6.15
N ARG A 270 21.41 -6.96 -7.28
CA ARG A 270 21.89 -8.32 -7.46
C ARG A 270 23.42 -8.41 -7.40
N GLY A 271 24.12 -7.47 -8.04
CA GLY A 271 25.58 -7.40 -8.01
C GLY A 271 26.13 -7.23 -6.59
N GLU A 272 25.48 -6.40 -5.76
CA GLU A 272 25.85 -6.23 -4.36
C GLU A 272 25.73 -7.54 -3.56
N CYS A 273 24.65 -8.30 -3.77
CA CYS A 273 24.44 -9.57 -3.08
C CYS A 273 25.44 -10.64 -3.55
N LEU A 274 25.66 -10.77 -4.87
CA LEU A 274 26.62 -11.72 -5.42
C LEU A 274 28.06 -11.43 -4.99
N ALA A 275 28.42 -10.17 -4.77
CA ALA A 275 29.73 -9.79 -4.27
C ALA A 275 29.98 -10.29 -2.83
N ARG A 276 28.92 -10.41 -2.01
CA ARG A 276 29.01 -10.96 -0.65
C ARG A 276 28.82 -12.48 -0.64
N TYR A 277 27.93 -12.98 -1.47
CA TYR A 277 27.55 -14.39 -1.56
C TYR A 277 27.50 -14.86 -3.02
N PRO A 278 28.58 -15.47 -3.54
CA PRO A 278 28.71 -15.80 -4.97
C PRO A 278 27.64 -16.76 -5.52
N ASN A 279 27.04 -17.58 -4.66
CA ASN A 279 25.99 -18.53 -5.04
C ASN A 279 24.57 -18.02 -4.74
N SER A 280 24.42 -16.74 -4.37
CA SER A 280 23.11 -16.21 -3.99
C SER A 280 22.11 -16.22 -5.14
N THR A 281 20.86 -16.48 -4.79
CA THR A 281 19.67 -16.20 -5.59
C THR A 281 18.95 -14.99 -5.01
N TRP A 282 17.92 -14.49 -5.68
CA TRP A 282 17.11 -13.38 -5.16
C TRP A 282 16.45 -13.67 -3.79
N TYR A 283 16.28 -14.95 -3.43
CA TYR A 283 15.61 -15.37 -2.20
C TYR A 283 16.52 -16.11 -1.21
N SER A 284 17.76 -16.46 -1.57
CA SER A 284 18.67 -17.23 -0.70
C SER A 284 20.11 -16.77 -0.89
N ALA A 285 20.79 -16.44 0.20
CA ALA A 285 22.20 -16.07 0.15
C ALA A 285 23.10 -17.23 -0.32
N THR A 286 22.71 -18.46 0.01
CA THR A 286 23.54 -19.65 -0.26
C THR A 286 23.20 -20.36 -1.57
N GLY A 287 22.14 -19.90 -2.25
CA GLY A 287 21.61 -20.54 -3.44
C GLY A 287 20.84 -21.83 -3.17
N ARG A 288 20.59 -22.14 -1.90
CA ARG A 288 19.80 -23.28 -1.42
C ARG A 288 18.48 -22.83 -0.82
#